data_AF-A0A3N9NU46-F1
#
_entry.id   AF-A0A3N9NU46-F1
#
_cell.length_a   1.000
_cell.length_b   1.000
_cell.length_c   1.000
_cell.angle_alpha   90.00
_cell.angle_beta   90.00
_cell.angle_gamma   90.00
#
_symmetry.space_group_name_H-M   'P 1'
#
loop_
_entity.id
_entity.type
_entity.pdbx_description
1 polymer ?
#
loop_
_entity_poly.entity_id
_entity_poly.type
_entity_poly.pdbx_seq_one_letter_code
_entity_poly.pdbx_strand_id
1 'polypeptide(L)'
;MLFHIYLSVITASLSFTITETKIFAPLRQWLKSRSTFFGELFSCGYCLGHWIALVLVLIFKPRLFDIWWVFDYFCAVLIIAWIAGFQWVVMCLLIRLAGK
;
A
#
# COMPACT_ATOMS: atom_id res chain seq x y z
N MET A 1 11.29 -16.09 2.30
CA MET A 1 10.01 -15.95 1.56
C MET A 1 8.89 -15.32 2.41
N LEU A 2 8.60 -15.82 3.62
CA LEU A 2 7.52 -15.31 4.51
C LEU A 2 7.57 -13.80 4.80
N PHE A 3 8.76 -13.22 4.92
CA PHE A 3 8.94 -11.79 5.21
C PHE A 3 8.21 -10.85 4.22
N HIS A 4 8.14 -11.22 2.94
CA HIS A 4 7.48 -10.42 1.91
C HIS A 4 5.96 -10.41 2.06
N ILE A 5 5.38 -11.52 2.54
CA ILE A 5 3.95 -11.65 2.80
C ILE A 5 3.54 -10.76 3.98
N TYR A 6 4.36 -10.73 5.04
CA TYR A 6 4.12 -9.81 6.15
C TYR A 6 4.15 -8.35 5.70
N LEU A 7 5.14 -7.97 4.88
CA LEU A 7 5.20 -6.61 4.34
C LEU A 7 4.00 -6.27 3.44
N SER A 8 3.50 -7.21 2.63
CA SER A 8 2.32 -6.96 1.81
C SER A 8 1.06 -6.77 2.65
N VAL A 9 0.87 -7.58 3.70
CA VAL A 9 -0.27 -7.44 4.63
C VAL A 9 -0.20 -6.10 5.36
N ILE A 10 0.98 -5.68 5.84
CA ILE A 10 1.18 -4.38 6.48
C ILE A 10 0.86 -3.25 5.49
N THR A 11 1.38 -3.35 4.26
CA THR A 11 1.12 -2.38 3.19
C THR A 11 -0.37 -2.25 2.89
N ALA A 12 -1.06 -3.38 2.74
CA ALA A 12 -2.49 -3.41 2.46
C ALA A 12 -3.31 -2.81 3.61
N SER A 13 -2.95 -3.15 4.86
CA SER A 13 -3.62 -2.66 6.06
C SER A 13 -3.45 -1.15 6.21
N LEU A 14 -2.22 -0.64 6.08
CA LEU A 14 -1.96 0.80 6.13
C LEU A 14 -2.69 1.55 5.01
N SER A 15 -2.63 1.01 3.79
CA SER A 15 -3.31 1.60 2.63
C SER A 15 -4.82 1.67 2.87
N PHE A 16 -5.42 0.56 3.28
CA PHE A 16 -6.83 0.47 3.60
C PHE A 16 -7.22 1.44 4.73
N THR A 17 -6.45 1.47 5.82
CA THR A 17 -6.74 2.36 6.95
C THR A 17 -6.74 3.83 6.52
N ILE A 18 -5.73 4.25 5.77
CA ILE A 18 -5.58 5.66 5.36
C ILE A 18 -6.64 6.05 4.33
N THR A 19 -6.97 5.17 3.36
CA THR A 19 -7.89 5.53 2.27
C THR A 19 -9.37 5.28 2.61
N GLU A 20 -9.71 4.29 3.42
CA GLU A 20 -11.11 3.89 3.65
C GLU A 20 -11.66 4.30 5.03
N THR A 21 -10.81 4.46 6.07
CA THR A 21 -11.36 4.75 7.40
C THR A 21 -11.81 6.20 7.54
N LYS A 22 -12.92 6.39 8.27
CA LYS A 22 -13.51 7.72 8.53
C LYS A 22 -12.59 8.62 9.35
N ILE A 23 -11.70 8.04 10.15
CA ILE A 23 -10.74 8.78 11.00
C ILE A 23 -9.81 9.64 10.14
N PHE A 24 -9.40 9.14 8.96
CA PHE A 24 -8.52 9.85 8.03
C PHE A 24 -9.26 10.67 6.96
N ALA A 25 -10.60 10.73 7.01
CA ALA A 25 -11.40 11.57 6.12
C ALA A 25 -11.01 13.07 6.16
N PRO A 26 -10.85 13.73 7.33
CA PRO A 26 -10.46 15.15 7.36
C PRO A 26 -9.04 15.37 6.81
N LEU A 27 -8.10 14.45 7.08
CA LEU A 27 -6.74 14.53 6.53
C LEU A 27 -6.75 14.48 5.01
N ARG A 28 -7.53 13.57 4.42
CA ARG A 28 -7.64 13.41 2.96
C ARG A 28 -8.29 14.62 2.30
N GLN A 29 -9.32 15.20 2.90
CA GLN A 29 -9.92 16.45 2.41
C GLN A 29 -8.94 17.63 2.47
N TRP A 30 -8.15 17.73 3.54
CA TRP A 30 -7.10 18.74 3.67
C TRP A 30 -5.97 18.55 2.63
N LEU A 31 -5.53 17.32 2.38
CA LEU A 31 -4.54 17.04 1.34
C LEU A 31 -5.06 17.35 -0.05
N LYS A 32 -6.34 17.06 -0.31
CA LYS A 32 -7.00 17.38 -1.58
C LYS A 32 -7.09 18.89 -1.82
N SER A 33 -7.23 19.72 -0.76
CA SER A 33 -7.22 21.18 -0.91
C SER A 33 -5.82 21.75 -1.15
N ARG A 34 -4.76 21.02 -0.78
CA ARG A 34 -3.36 21.46 -0.98
C ARG A 34 -2.80 21.08 -2.34
N SER A 35 -3.10 19.89 -2.85
CA SER A 35 -2.75 19.52 -4.22
C SER A 35 -3.65 18.41 -4.74
N THR A 36 -3.93 18.44 -6.04
CA THR A 36 -4.61 17.34 -6.75
C THR A 36 -3.83 16.03 -6.66
N PHE A 37 -2.50 16.06 -6.78
CA PHE A 37 -1.67 14.86 -6.74
C PHE A 37 -1.75 14.11 -5.39
N PHE A 38 -1.53 14.80 -4.27
CA PHE A 38 -1.68 14.19 -2.94
C PHE A 38 -3.13 13.83 -2.63
N GLY A 39 -4.10 14.60 -3.13
CA GLY A 39 -5.52 14.24 -3.00
C GLY A 39 -5.84 12.89 -3.63
N GLU A 40 -5.38 12.63 -4.85
CA GLU A 40 -5.59 11.34 -5.53
C GLU A 40 -4.80 10.21 -4.89
N LEU A 41 -3.55 10.47 -4.49
CA LEU A 41 -2.68 9.47 -3.89
C LEU A 41 -3.28 8.88 -2.60
N PHE A 42 -3.80 9.75 -1.74
CA PHE A 42 -4.43 9.35 -0.48
C PHE A 42 -5.88 8.89 -0.64
N SER A 43 -6.46 9.03 -1.83
CA SER A 43 -7.80 8.52 -2.12
C SER A 43 -7.79 7.10 -2.71
N CYS A 44 -6.66 6.65 -3.25
CA CYS A 44 -6.52 5.33 -3.86
C CYS A 44 -5.58 4.42 -3.06
N GLY A 45 -6.12 3.35 -2.45
CA GLY A 45 -5.33 2.41 -1.66
C GLY A 45 -4.24 1.69 -2.46
N TYR A 46 -4.47 1.46 -3.75
CA TYR A 46 -3.45 0.89 -4.64
C TYR A 46 -2.29 1.84 -4.90
N CYS A 47 -2.59 3.13 -5.14
CA CYS A 47 -1.58 4.16 -5.34
C CYS A 47 -0.76 4.35 -4.07
N LEU A 48 -1.42 4.54 -2.92
CA LEU A 48 -0.74 4.67 -1.63
C LEU A 48 0.08 3.42 -1.29
N GLY A 49 -0.43 2.23 -1.62
CA GLY A 49 0.25 0.96 -1.42
C GLY A 49 1.58 0.85 -2.16
N HIS A 50 1.71 1.44 -3.35
CA HIS A 50 3.00 1.49 -4.07
C HIS A 50 4.04 2.29 -3.30
N TRP A 51 3.65 3.45 -2.76
CA TRP A 51 4.56 4.29 -1.98
C TRP A 51 4.91 3.65 -0.64
N ILE A 52 3.94 3.04 0.03
CA ILE A 52 4.18 2.33 1.30
C ILE A 52 5.11 1.13 1.06
N ALA A 53 4.88 0.33 0.00
CA ALA A 53 5.76 -0.77 -0.36
C ALA A 53 7.19 -0.30 -0.66
N LEU A 54 7.33 0.82 -1.39
CA LEU A 54 8.63 1.42 -1.68
C LEU A 54 9.37 1.82 -0.39
N VAL A 55 8.69 2.52 0.51
CA VAL A 55 9.26 2.93 1.81
C VAL A 55 9.66 1.72 2.64
N LEU A 56 8.82 0.68 2.73
CA LEU A 56 9.12 -0.53 3.47
C LEU A 56 10.33 -1.28 2.90
N VAL A 57 10.44 -1.41 1.57
CA VAL A 57 11.60 -2.05 0.94
C VAL A 57 12.87 -1.23 1.16
N LEU A 58 12.80 0.11 1.15
CA LEU A 58 13.97 0.96 1.45
C LEU A 58 14.44 0.83 2.90
N ILE A 59 13.52 0.68 3.86
CA ILE A 59 13.83 0.52 5.28
C ILE A 59 14.40 -0.86 5.58
N PHE A 60 13.69 -1.91 5.17
CA PHE A 60 14.01 -3.29 5.53
C PHE A 60 15.00 -3.95 4.56
N LYS A 61 15.22 -3.36 3.38
CA LYS A 61 16.13 -3.83 2.34
C LYS A 61 16.06 -5.35 2.12
N PRO A 62 14.86 -5.92 1.88
CA PRO A 62 14.72 -7.34 1.63
C PRO A 62 15.52 -7.74 0.39
N ARG A 63 16.40 -8.73 0.52
CA ARG A 63 17.12 -9.32 -0.63
C ARG A 63 16.40 -10.60 -1.09
N LEU A 64 16.00 -10.69 -2.36
CA LEU A 64 15.43 -11.91 -2.95
C LEU A 64 16.46 -12.75 -3.70
N PHE A 65 17.36 -12.14 -4.50
CA PHE A 65 18.18 -12.89 -5.45
C PHE A 65 19.71 -12.67 -5.34
N ASP A 66 20.21 -11.76 -4.50
CA ASP A 66 21.65 -11.45 -4.30
C ASP A 66 22.48 -11.22 -5.59
N ILE A 67 21.86 -11.16 -6.77
CA ILE A 67 22.49 -10.98 -8.08
C ILE A 67 22.72 -9.49 -8.34
N TRP A 68 21.64 -8.68 -8.34
CA TRP A 68 21.66 -7.24 -8.62
C TRP A 68 20.77 -6.52 -7.62
N TRP A 69 21.37 -5.87 -6.63
CA TRP A 69 20.69 -5.21 -5.50
C TRP A 69 19.58 -4.24 -5.94
N VAL A 70 19.78 -3.45 -7.01
CA VAL A 70 18.75 -2.51 -7.50
C VAL A 70 17.54 -3.23 -8.10
N PHE A 71 17.79 -4.23 -8.95
CA PHE A 71 16.75 -5.01 -9.61
C PHE A 71 15.92 -5.80 -8.60
N ASP A 72 16.61 -6.34 -7.60
CA ASP A 72 16.03 -7.10 -6.51
C ASP A 72 15.02 -6.28 -5.69
N TYR A 73 15.39 -5.05 -5.31
CA TYR A 73 14.48 -4.13 -4.63
C TYR A 73 13.31 -3.72 -5.52
N PHE A 74 13.53 -3.48 -6.81
CA PHE A 74 12.47 -3.13 -7.74
C PHE A 74 11.41 -4.24 -7.85
N CYS A 75 11.86 -5.49 -8.02
CA CYS A 75 10.96 -6.65 -8.03
C CYS A 75 10.25 -6.82 -6.69
N ALA A 76 10.94 -6.63 -5.57
CA ALA A 76 10.34 -6.72 -4.24
C ALA A 76 9.19 -5.72 -4.07
N VAL A 77 9.41 -4.45 -4.44
CA VAL A 77 8.38 -3.40 -4.35
C VAL A 77 7.17 -3.76 -5.19
N LEU A 78 7.37 -4.17 -6.45
CA LEU A 78 6.28 -4.53 -7.34
C LEU A 78 5.45 -5.71 -6.82
N ILE A 79 6.10 -6.77 -6.37
CA ILE A 79 5.42 -7.96 -5.83
C ILE A 79 4.61 -7.59 -4.58
N ILE A 80 5.21 -6.85 -3.65
CA ILE A 80 4.55 -6.42 -2.42
C ILE A 80 3.36 -5.51 -2.73
N ALA A 81 3.54 -4.53 -3.63
CA ALA A 81 2.50 -3.58 -4.00
C ALA A 81 1.32 -4.26 -4.71
N TRP A 82 1.58 -5.23 -5.59
CA TRP A 82 0.54 -5.99 -6.28
C TRP A 82 -0.27 -6.88 -5.33
N ILE A 83 0.42 -7.63 -4.47
CA ILE A 83 -0.25 -8.47 -3.46
C ILE A 83 -1.05 -7.58 -2.51
N ALA A 84 -0.49 -6.46 -2.05
CA ALA A 84 -1.17 -5.52 -1.18
C ALA A 84 -2.39 -4.88 -1.85
N GLY A 85 -2.28 -4.54 -3.13
CA GLY A 85 -3.40 -4.05 -3.94
C GLY A 85 -4.54 -5.04 -4.04
N PHE A 86 -4.22 -6.31 -4.31
CA PHE A 86 -5.21 -7.38 -4.31
C PHE A 86 -5.87 -7.55 -2.93
N GLN A 87 -5.07 -7.56 -1.86
CA GLN A 87 -5.58 -7.63 -0.49
C GLN A 87 -6.49 -6.45 -0.14
N TRP A 88 -6.15 -5.23 -0.57
CA TRP A 88 -6.99 -4.06 -0.38
C TRP A 88 -8.35 -4.21 -1.09
N VAL A 89 -8.37 -4.67 -2.35
CA VAL A 89 -9.62 -4.93 -3.09
C VAL A 89 -10.48 -5.97 -2.35
N VAL A 90 -9.87 -7.06 -1.88
CA VAL A 90 -10.56 -8.08 -1.10
C VAL A 90 -11.15 -7.50 0.18
N MET A 91 -10.41 -6.68 0.92
CA MET A 91 -10.91 -6.03 2.15
C MET A 91 -12.06 -5.07 1.87
N CYS A 92 -11.95 -4.24 0.82
CA CYS A 92 -13.05 -3.37 0.37
C CYS A 92 -14.28 -4.18 -0.02
N LEU A 93 -14.11 -5.28 -0.75
CA LEU A 93 -15.21 -6.17 -1.13
C LEU A 93 -15.87 -6.80 0.10
N LEU A 94 -15.07 -7.34 1.03
CA LEU A 94 -15.57 -7.95 2.27
C LEU A 94 -16.35 -6.95 3.11
N ILE A 95 -15.89 -5.70 3.23
CA ILE A 95 -16.62 -4.67 3.97
C ILE A 95 -17.91 -4.28 3.28
N ARG A 96 -17.94 -4.21 1.94
CA ARG A 96 -19.18 -4.00 1.19
C ARG A 96 -20.17 -5.17 1.36
N LEU A 97 -19.68 -6.40 1.46
CA LEU A 97 -20.50 -7.59 1.69
C LEU A 97 -20.96 -7.74 3.14
N ALA A 98 -20.12 -7.34 4.10
CA ALA A 98 -20.40 -7.39 5.53
C ALA A 98 -21.29 -6.22 5.98
N GLY A 99 -21.26 -5.09 5.26
CA GLY A 99 -22.17 -3.96 5.42
C GLY A 99 -23.58 -4.23 4.91
N LYS A 100 -24.12 -5.41 5.21
CA LYS A 100 -25.56 -5.57 5.43
C LYS A 100 -25.96 -4.78 6.68
#